data_AF-A0A9E4LGA9-F1
#
_entry.id   AF-A0A9E4LGA9-F1
#
_cell.length_a   1.000
_cell.length_b   1.000
_cell.length_c   1.000
_cell.angle_alpha   90.00
_cell.angle_beta   90.00
_cell.angle_gamma   90.00
#
_symmetry.space_group_name_H-M   'P 1'
#
loop_
_entity.id
_entity.type
_entity.pdbx_description
1 polymer ?
#
loop_
_entity_poly.entity_id
_entity_poly.type
_entity_poly.pdbx_seq_one_letter_code
_entity_poly.pdbx_strand_id
1 'polypeptide(L)'
;MNVYEALSELTPHEASIERLWVYLCHFDCPQYVAARWLKQRPGKEEDAVRRVRNHFFAAGNRGLIRDNGISRLWWLGKLACDTDPEDPNRFLTILLHRQDVRSALIERPSVSMNPKVLRQIYAVMREHWEGEGILFERDVFRGWMAGLNRRGGVVLLDALPLDALDGLLMEEATRAVDLASTV
;
A
#
# COMPACT_ATOMS: atom_id res chain seq x y z
N MET A 1 -9.28 4.18 18.01
CA MET A 1 -9.58 5.30 17.10
C MET A 1 -8.53 5.30 16.01
N ASN A 2 -8.91 4.97 14.78
CA ASN A 2 -8.00 4.96 13.65
C ASN A 2 -7.89 6.39 13.04
N VAL A 3 -6.78 6.74 12.40
CA VAL A 3 -6.58 8.12 11.86
C VAL A 3 -7.60 8.47 10.77
N TYR A 4 -8.04 7.47 10.00
CA TYR A 4 -9.03 7.64 8.95
C TYR A 4 -10.42 7.98 9.50
N GLU A 5 -10.89 7.29 10.55
CA GLU A 5 -12.15 7.54 11.27
C GLU A 5 -12.17 8.95 11.85
N ALA A 6 -11.07 9.35 12.50
CA ALA A 6 -10.94 10.67 13.13
C ALA A 6 -10.96 11.83 12.12
N LEU A 7 -10.63 11.56 10.85
CA LEU A 7 -10.58 12.53 9.76
C LEU A 7 -11.39 12.01 8.55
N SER A 8 -12.52 11.36 8.82
CA SER A 8 -13.32 10.66 7.79
C SER A 8 -14.02 11.60 6.82
N GLU A 9 -14.18 12.86 7.20
CA GLU A 9 -14.75 13.92 6.37
C GLU A 9 -13.77 14.47 5.33
N LEU A 10 -12.46 14.16 5.44
CA LEU A 10 -11.49 14.62 4.44
C LEU A 10 -11.77 13.99 3.08
N THR A 11 -11.84 14.82 2.05
CA THR A 11 -11.82 14.35 0.68
C THR A 11 -10.39 13.92 0.28
N PRO A 12 -10.22 13.04 -0.73
CA PRO A 12 -8.89 12.73 -1.28
C PRO A 12 -8.12 13.98 -1.75
N HIS A 13 -8.83 15.02 -2.17
CA HIS A 13 -8.24 16.30 -2.57
C HIS A 13 -7.61 17.01 -1.37
N GLU A 14 -8.36 17.16 -0.27
CA GLU A 14 -7.86 17.78 0.96
C GLU A 14 -6.77 16.94 1.61
N ALA A 15 -6.94 15.61 1.61
CA ALA A 15 -5.92 14.68 2.08
C ALA A 15 -4.66 14.65 1.21
N SER A 16 -4.67 15.28 0.03
CA SER A 16 -3.48 15.49 -0.79
C SER A 16 -2.70 16.76 -0.43
N ILE A 17 -3.22 17.60 0.49
CA ILE A 17 -2.54 18.81 0.95
C ILE A 17 -1.44 18.46 1.95
N GLU A 18 -0.18 18.58 1.54
CA GLU A 18 0.98 18.24 2.36
C GLU A 18 1.00 18.96 3.71
N ARG A 19 0.64 20.26 3.72
CA ARG A 19 0.71 21.12 4.90
C ARG A 19 -0.12 20.62 6.08
N LEU A 20 -1.28 20.01 5.81
CA LEU A 20 -2.11 19.40 6.85
C LEU A 20 -1.32 18.35 7.62
N TRP A 21 -0.69 17.43 6.89
CA TRP A 21 0.04 16.31 7.48
C TRP A 21 1.35 16.74 8.12
N VAL A 22 2.04 17.73 7.54
CA VAL A 22 3.22 18.34 8.18
C VAL A 22 2.83 18.96 9.51
N TYR A 23 1.71 19.69 9.58
CA TYR A 23 1.22 20.27 10.83
C TYR A 23 0.93 19.17 11.87
N LEU A 24 0.14 18.16 11.51
CA LEU A 24 -0.19 17.05 12.42
C LEU A 24 1.07 16.33 12.93
N CYS A 25 2.07 16.11 12.08
CA CYS A 25 3.33 15.47 12.49
C CYS A 25 4.17 16.31 13.45
N HIS A 26 4.11 17.63 13.39
CA HIS A 26 4.95 18.52 14.23
C HIS A 26 4.25 19.00 15.49
N PHE A 27 2.93 19.19 15.45
CA PHE A 27 2.18 19.81 16.53
C PHE A 27 1.34 18.80 17.33
N ASP A 28 0.50 18.01 16.66
CA ASP A 28 -0.46 17.14 17.37
C ASP A 28 0.10 15.75 17.68
N CYS A 29 0.89 15.19 16.76
CA CYS A 29 1.43 13.84 16.85
C CYS A 29 2.98 13.72 16.88
N PRO A 30 3.77 14.72 17.35
CA PRO A 30 5.23 14.65 17.24
C PRO A 30 5.85 13.50 18.02
N GLN A 31 5.24 13.13 19.16
CA GLN A 31 5.71 12.03 19.99
C GLN A 31 5.58 10.67 19.28
N TYR A 32 4.45 10.44 18.60
CA TYR A 32 4.23 9.22 17.82
C TYR A 32 5.24 9.10 16.68
N VAL A 33 5.39 10.17 15.88
CA VAL A 33 6.28 10.16 14.72
C VAL A 33 7.74 10.01 15.17
N ALA A 34 8.16 10.75 16.20
CA ALA A 34 9.51 10.61 16.75
C ALA A 34 9.77 9.21 17.33
N ALA A 35 8.81 8.64 18.07
CA ALA A 35 8.97 7.32 18.67
C ALA A 35 9.18 6.22 17.62
N ARG A 36 8.48 6.29 16.49
CA ARG A 36 8.52 5.25 15.46
C ARG A 36 9.73 5.34 14.53
N TRP A 37 10.19 6.55 14.22
CA TRP A 37 11.23 6.76 13.20
C TRP A 37 12.51 7.43 13.70
N LEU A 38 12.53 8.07 14.87
CA LEU A 38 13.71 8.75 15.39
C LEU A 38 14.31 8.08 16.63
N LYS A 39 13.47 7.62 17.57
CA LYS A 39 13.96 6.97 18.80
C LYS A 39 14.57 5.60 18.48
N GLN A 40 15.68 5.28 19.17
CA GLN A 40 16.33 3.96 19.17
C GLN A 40 16.83 3.44 17.80
N ARG A 41 17.12 4.35 16.84
CA ARG A 41 17.76 3.97 15.58
C ARG A 41 19.22 4.44 15.54
N PRO A 42 20.20 3.56 15.83
CA PRO A 42 21.60 3.90 15.63
C PRO A 42 21.85 4.24 14.16
N GLY A 43 22.70 5.22 13.89
CA GLY A 43 23.01 5.65 12.52
C GLY A 43 23.74 6.99 12.48
N LYS A 44 24.13 7.38 11.26
CA LYS A 44 24.77 8.68 11.03
C LYS A 44 23.73 9.80 11.06
N GLU A 45 24.19 11.04 11.21
CA GLU A 45 23.33 12.22 11.21
C GLU A 45 22.51 12.34 9.92
N GLU A 46 23.10 11.97 8.77
CA GLU A 46 22.40 12.01 7.48
C GLU A 46 21.17 11.08 7.43
N ASP A 47 21.24 9.95 8.13
CA ASP A 47 20.11 9.03 8.25
C ASP A 47 18.98 9.64 9.11
N ALA A 48 19.33 10.41 10.14
CA ALA A 48 18.36 11.12 10.97
C ALA A 48 17.65 12.22 10.16
N VAL A 49 18.41 13.03 9.42
CA VAL A 49 17.86 14.08 8.53
C VAL A 49 16.92 13.47 7.49
N ARG A 50 17.29 12.34 6.87
CA ARG A 50 16.42 11.65 5.91
C ARG A 50 15.13 11.15 6.57
N ARG A 51 15.19 10.61 7.79
CA ARG A 51 13.99 10.15 8.52
C ARG A 51 13.07 11.31 8.89
N VAL A 52 13.63 12.45 9.30
CA VAL A 52 12.84 13.68 9.52
C VAL A 52 12.16 14.10 8.21
N ARG A 53 12.92 14.23 7.11
CA ARG A 53 12.37 14.60 5.80
C ARG A 53 11.24 13.65 5.34
N ASN A 54 11.39 12.34 5.55
CA ASN A 54 10.40 11.37 5.08
C ASN A 54 9.16 11.28 5.96
N HIS A 55 9.29 11.42 7.29
CA HIS A 55 8.22 11.07 8.22
C HIS A 55 7.54 12.29 8.86
N PHE A 56 8.23 13.43 8.93
CA PHE A 56 7.66 14.69 9.42
C PHE A 56 7.16 15.59 8.29
N PHE A 57 7.72 15.45 7.08
CA PHE A 57 7.26 16.14 5.88
C PHE A 57 6.58 15.15 4.92
N ALA A 58 5.89 15.65 3.89
CA ALA A 58 5.05 14.83 3.02
C ALA A 58 5.22 15.21 1.54
N ALA A 59 6.45 15.19 1.03
CA ALA A 59 6.75 15.64 -0.34
C ALA A 59 6.18 14.72 -1.43
N GLY A 60 5.23 15.23 -2.20
CA GLY A 60 4.57 14.57 -3.31
C GLY A 60 3.70 13.37 -2.91
N ASN A 61 3.03 12.77 -3.90
CA ASN A 61 2.09 11.67 -3.68
C ASN A 61 2.70 10.47 -2.95
N ARG A 62 3.96 10.13 -3.25
CA ARG A 62 4.65 9.04 -2.54
C ARG A 62 4.91 9.41 -1.08
N GLY A 63 5.29 10.66 -0.81
CA GLY A 63 5.46 11.15 0.56
C GLY A 63 4.18 11.02 1.38
N LEU A 64 3.04 11.38 0.78
CA LEU A 64 1.72 11.32 1.42
C LEU A 64 1.24 9.88 1.68
N ILE A 65 1.37 8.99 0.71
CA ILE A 65 0.78 7.65 0.80
C ILE A 65 1.70 6.68 1.57
N ARG A 66 3.02 6.82 1.43
CA ARG A 66 3.99 5.85 1.96
C ARG A 66 4.71 6.32 3.21
N ASP A 67 5.21 7.55 3.18
CA ASP A 67 6.33 7.95 4.04
C ASP A 67 5.87 8.74 5.26
N ASN A 68 5.14 9.83 5.09
CA ASN A 68 4.75 10.71 6.19
C ASN A 68 4.01 9.93 7.29
N GLY A 69 4.34 10.24 8.54
CA GLY A 69 3.99 9.39 9.67
C GLY A 69 2.49 9.26 9.94
N ILE A 70 1.71 10.28 9.59
CA ILE A 70 0.26 10.34 9.87
C ILE A 70 -0.54 10.15 8.58
N SER A 71 -0.18 10.82 7.49
CA SER A 71 -0.94 10.74 6.23
C SER A 71 -1.01 9.32 5.68
N ARG A 72 0.07 8.53 5.82
CA ARG A 72 0.10 7.12 5.42
C ARG A 72 -0.97 6.28 6.11
N LEU A 73 -1.36 6.65 7.33
CA LEU A 73 -2.37 5.93 8.10
C LEU A 73 -3.76 6.27 7.58
N TRP A 74 -4.00 7.54 7.25
CA TRP A 74 -5.24 7.98 6.61
C TRP A 74 -5.42 7.35 5.23
N TRP A 75 -4.41 7.43 4.36
CA TRP A 75 -4.47 6.86 3.01
C TRP A 75 -4.67 5.35 3.02
N LEU A 76 -4.01 4.65 3.94
CA LEU A 76 -4.18 3.21 4.10
C LEU A 76 -5.61 2.86 4.57
N GLY A 77 -6.19 3.65 5.48
CA GLY A 77 -7.58 3.51 5.89
C GLY A 77 -8.56 3.78 4.77
N LYS A 78 -8.35 4.85 3.98
CA LYS A 78 -9.15 5.17 2.80
C LYS A 78 -9.13 4.04 1.78
N LEU A 79 -7.95 3.52 1.46
CA LEU A 79 -7.79 2.38 0.55
C LEU A 79 -8.52 1.14 1.07
N ALA A 80 -8.46 0.87 2.38
CA ALA A 80 -9.18 -0.24 2.98
C ALA A 80 -10.69 -0.11 2.82
N CYS A 81 -11.26 1.04 3.17
CA CYS A 81 -12.69 1.30 3.03
C CYS A 81 -13.15 1.30 1.57
N ASP A 82 -12.31 1.77 0.64
CA ASP A 82 -12.63 1.75 -0.78
C ASP A 82 -12.53 0.35 -1.39
N THR A 83 -11.63 -0.49 -0.88
CA THR A 83 -11.36 -1.81 -1.46
C THR A 83 -12.28 -2.89 -0.89
N ASP A 84 -12.53 -2.86 0.41
CA ASP A 84 -13.44 -3.77 1.10
C ASP A 84 -14.35 -2.98 2.05
N PRO A 85 -15.46 -2.39 1.53
CA PRO A 85 -16.38 -1.58 2.33
C PRO A 85 -17.09 -2.38 3.43
N GLU A 86 -17.24 -3.69 3.25
CA GLU A 86 -17.91 -4.57 4.22
C GLU A 86 -16.99 -4.91 5.39
N ASP A 87 -15.70 -5.14 5.11
CA ASP A 87 -14.70 -5.41 6.13
C ASP A 87 -13.33 -4.79 5.79
N PRO A 88 -13.15 -3.47 6.07
CA PRO A 88 -11.87 -2.81 5.82
C PRO A 88 -10.71 -3.44 6.60
N ASN A 89 -10.99 -4.04 7.77
CA ASN A 89 -9.98 -4.69 8.59
C ASN A 89 -9.48 -5.99 7.96
N ARG A 90 -10.31 -6.71 7.22
CA ARG A 90 -9.88 -7.87 6.40
C ARG A 90 -8.89 -7.45 5.34
N PHE A 91 -9.14 -6.35 4.63
CA PHE A 91 -8.17 -5.81 3.67
C PHE A 91 -6.84 -5.47 4.35
N LEU A 92 -6.88 -4.74 5.48
CA LEU A 92 -5.68 -4.37 6.23
C LEU A 92 -4.91 -5.58 6.74
N THR A 93 -5.62 -6.60 7.25
CA THR A 93 -5.02 -7.85 7.76
C THR A 93 -4.19 -8.53 6.68
N ILE A 94 -4.77 -8.69 5.48
CA ILE A 94 -4.11 -9.36 4.35
C ILE A 94 -2.96 -8.50 3.82
N LEU A 95 -3.19 -7.19 3.60
CA LEU A 95 -2.20 -6.27 3.05
C LEU A 95 -0.97 -6.09 3.96
N LEU A 96 -1.18 -6.06 5.28
CA LEU A 96 -0.14 -5.81 6.28
C LEU A 96 0.53 -7.07 6.81
N HIS A 97 0.07 -8.25 6.39
CA HIS A 97 0.63 -9.53 6.83
C HIS A 97 2.15 -9.62 6.61
N ARG A 98 2.64 -9.17 5.45
CA ARG A 98 4.07 -9.05 5.13
C ARG A 98 4.39 -7.65 4.66
N GLN A 99 5.50 -7.10 5.15
CA GLN A 99 5.95 -5.76 4.75
C GLN A 99 6.15 -5.63 3.23
N ASP A 100 6.62 -6.70 2.58
CA ASP A 100 6.87 -6.72 1.13
C ASP A 100 5.58 -6.64 0.30
N VAL A 101 4.46 -7.21 0.78
CA VAL A 101 3.16 -7.17 0.11
C VAL A 101 2.69 -5.71 0.00
N ARG A 102 2.64 -5.00 1.13
CA ARG A 102 2.32 -3.57 1.15
C ARG A 102 3.28 -2.76 0.28
N SER A 103 4.59 -3.03 0.33
CA SER A 103 5.57 -2.26 -0.44
C SER A 103 5.45 -2.48 -1.95
N ALA A 104 5.26 -3.72 -2.39
CA ALA A 104 5.08 -4.03 -3.80
C ALA A 104 3.75 -3.51 -4.34
N LEU A 105 2.68 -3.52 -3.53
CA LEU A 105 1.35 -3.09 -3.95
C LEU A 105 1.16 -1.58 -3.85
N ILE A 106 1.44 -0.95 -2.70
CA ILE A 106 1.05 0.46 -2.45
C ILE A 106 2.20 1.44 -2.72
N GLU A 107 3.44 1.03 -2.49
CA GLU A 107 4.59 1.96 -2.53
C GLU A 107 5.17 2.16 -3.93
N ARG A 108 4.69 1.38 -4.91
CA ARG A 108 5.07 1.44 -6.33
C ARG A 108 3.86 1.88 -7.16
N PRO A 109 3.77 3.16 -7.54
CA PRO A 109 2.61 3.69 -8.22
C PRO A 109 2.66 3.32 -9.70
N SER A 110 1.88 2.31 -10.09
CA SER A 110 1.53 2.10 -11.50
C SER A 110 0.11 1.56 -11.61
N VAL A 111 -0.11 0.28 -11.25
CA VAL A 111 -1.36 -0.43 -11.56
C VAL A 111 -2.36 -0.43 -10.39
N SER A 112 -1.85 -0.55 -9.17
CA SER A 112 -2.59 -0.71 -7.92
C SER A 112 -3.22 0.57 -7.35
N MET A 113 -2.94 1.73 -7.95
CA MET A 113 -3.59 2.98 -7.58
C MET A 113 -4.94 3.17 -8.27
N ASN A 114 -5.27 2.34 -9.25
CA ASN A 114 -6.60 2.30 -9.84
C ASN A 114 -7.54 1.48 -8.93
N PRO A 115 -8.68 2.05 -8.46
CA PRO A 115 -9.58 1.35 -7.53
C PRO A 115 -10.14 0.03 -8.05
N LYS A 116 -10.48 -0.04 -9.34
CA LYS A 116 -10.98 -1.27 -9.97
C LYS A 116 -9.91 -2.35 -9.96
N VAL A 117 -8.69 -2.00 -10.36
CA VAL A 117 -7.60 -2.98 -10.41
C VAL A 117 -7.18 -3.40 -9.00
N LEU A 118 -7.12 -2.48 -8.04
CA LEU A 118 -6.81 -2.80 -6.65
C LEU A 118 -7.82 -3.78 -6.04
N ARG A 119 -9.11 -3.58 -6.30
CA ARG A 119 -10.18 -4.49 -5.84
C ARG A 119 -10.01 -5.90 -6.39
N GLN A 120 -9.64 -6.05 -7.67
CA GLN A 120 -9.43 -7.37 -8.25
C GLN A 120 -8.11 -8.02 -7.81
N ILE A 121 -7.04 -7.25 -7.64
CA ILE A 121 -5.81 -7.75 -6.99
C ILE A 121 -6.15 -8.26 -5.59
N TYR A 122 -6.95 -7.51 -4.83
CA TYR A 122 -7.39 -7.91 -3.50
C TYR A 122 -8.25 -9.17 -3.51
N ALA A 123 -9.14 -9.35 -4.49
CA ALA A 123 -9.93 -10.57 -4.65
C ALA A 123 -9.03 -11.80 -4.81
N VAL A 124 -8.00 -11.73 -5.67
CA VAL A 124 -7.01 -12.81 -5.84
C VAL A 124 -6.22 -13.05 -4.55
N MET A 125 -5.79 -11.99 -3.86
CA MET A 125 -5.11 -12.10 -2.56
C MET A 125 -5.98 -12.81 -1.53
N ARG A 126 -7.29 -12.51 -1.48
CA ARG A 126 -8.24 -13.17 -0.57
C ARG A 126 -8.43 -14.64 -0.89
N GLU A 127 -8.51 -15.00 -2.16
CA GLU A 127 -8.66 -16.40 -2.57
C GLU A 127 -7.45 -17.26 -2.14
N HIS A 128 -6.25 -16.68 -2.19
CA HIS A 128 -5.01 -17.33 -1.75
C HIS A 128 -4.71 -17.13 -0.26
N TRP A 129 -5.60 -16.51 0.50
CA TRP A 129 -5.35 -16.18 1.89
C TRP A 129 -5.62 -17.37 2.82
N GLU A 130 -4.55 -18.10 3.14
CA GLU A 130 -4.54 -19.16 4.16
C GLU A 130 -3.75 -18.74 5.42
N GLY A 131 -3.45 -17.46 5.56
CA GLY A 131 -2.59 -16.91 6.62
C GLY A 131 -1.10 -16.97 6.32
N GLU A 132 -0.62 -17.95 5.55
CA GLU A 132 0.80 -18.09 5.11
C GLU A 132 0.95 -18.62 3.67
N GLY A 133 0.00 -18.33 2.77
CA GLY A 133 0.03 -18.84 1.40
C GLY A 133 1.28 -18.41 0.61
N ILE A 134 1.77 -19.31 -0.26
CA ILE A 134 2.98 -19.11 -1.09
C ILE A 134 2.95 -17.79 -1.91
N LEU A 135 1.76 -17.33 -2.32
CA LEU A 135 1.59 -16.05 -3.03
C LEU A 135 2.13 -14.86 -2.22
N PHE A 136 2.09 -14.92 -0.89
CA PHE A 136 2.53 -13.85 0.02
C PHE A 136 4.03 -13.89 0.33
N GLU A 137 4.74 -14.91 -0.16
CA GLU A 137 6.20 -14.93 -0.10
C GLU A 137 6.78 -13.77 -0.91
N ARG A 138 7.85 -13.17 -0.40
CA ARG A 138 8.40 -11.92 -0.92
C ARG A 138 8.69 -11.96 -2.41
N ASP A 139 9.36 -13.01 -2.88
CA ASP A 139 9.81 -13.09 -4.28
C ASP A 139 8.66 -13.49 -5.21
N VAL A 140 7.72 -14.32 -4.73
CA VAL A 140 6.48 -14.69 -5.43
C VAL A 140 5.60 -13.45 -5.64
N PHE A 141 5.28 -12.72 -4.56
CA PHE A 141 4.42 -11.54 -4.64
C PHE A 141 5.04 -10.45 -5.53
N ARG A 142 6.36 -10.26 -5.47
CA ARG A 142 7.08 -9.33 -6.35
C ARG A 142 7.07 -9.80 -7.81
N GLY A 143 7.21 -11.11 -8.04
CA GLY A 143 7.11 -11.73 -9.36
C GLY A 143 5.73 -11.55 -9.99
N TRP A 144 4.68 -11.68 -9.18
CA TRP A 144 3.30 -11.39 -9.58
C TRP A 144 3.12 -9.93 -9.96
N MET A 145 3.46 -8.99 -9.07
CA MET A 145 3.35 -7.55 -9.35
C MET A 145 4.18 -7.10 -10.56
N ALA A 146 5.36 -7.72 -10.78
CA ALA A 146 6.17 -7.47 -11.97
C ALA A 146 5.49 -8.01 -13.25
N GLY A 147 4.84 -9.17 -13.17
CA GLY A 147 3.97 -9.71 -14.21
C GLY A 147 2.85 -8.76 -14.58
N LEU A 148 2.09 -8.29 -13.58
CA LEU A 148 1.00 -7.33 -13.78
C LEU A 148 1.48 -6.03 -14.44
N ASN A 149 2.61 -5.47 -14.00
CA ASN A 149 3.19 -4.29 -14.63
C ASN A 149 3.56 -4.53 -16.09
N ARG A 150 4.08 -5.72 -16.42
CA ARG A 150 4.42 -6.09 -17.80
C ARG A 150 3.15 -6.16 -18.67
N ARG A 151 2.10 -6.82 -18.17
CA ARG A 151 0.79 -6.90 -18.86
C ARG A 151 0.17 -5.50 -19.01
N GLY A 152 0.24 -4.67 -17.98
CA GLY A 152 -0.19 -3.28 -17.98
C GLY A 152 0.57 -2.37 -18.96
N GLY A 153 1.77 -2.77 -19.40
CA GLY A 153 2.54 -2.07 -20.42
C GLY A 153 1.98 -2.24 -21.84
N VAL A 154 1.16 -3.27 -22.08
CA VAL A 154 0.57 -3.58 -23.39
C VAL A 154 -0.96 -3.64 -23.37
N VAL A 155 -1.58 -3.69 -22.18
CA VAL A 155 -3.02 -3.70 -21.98
C VAL A 155 -3.42 -2.65 -20.96
N LEU A 156 -4.45 -1.88 -21.26
CA LEU A 156 -5.06 -0.94 -20.31
C LEU A 156 -5.96 -1.73 -19.34
N LEU A 157 -5.40 -2.14 -18.21
CA LEU A 157 -6.03 -3.07 -17.26
C LEU A 157 -7.37 -2.58 -16.71
N ASP A 158 -7.52 -1.29 -16.48
CA ASP A 158 -8.76 -0.70 -15.98
C ASP A 158 -9.88 -0.60 -17.02
N ALA A 159 -9.53 -0.67 -18.31
CA ALA A 159 -10.49 -0.72 -19.41
C ALA A 159 -11.00 -2.15 -19.72
N LEU A 160 -10.36 -3.20 -19.19
CA LEU A 160 -10.80 -4.58 -19.39
C LEU A 160 -12.16 -4.84 -18.74
N PRO A 161 -13.03 -5.69 -19.33
CA PRO A 161 -14.15 -6.31 -18.62
C PRO A 161 -13.68 -7.00 -17.32
N LEU A 162 -14.56 -7.06 -16.30
CA LEU A 162 -14.16 -7.58 -14.97
C LEU A 162 -13.71 -9.04 -15.03
N ASP A 163 -14.41 -9.88 -15.77
CA ASP A 163 -14.07 -11.29 -16.03
C ASP A 163 -12.70 -11.44 -16.71
N ALA A 164 -12.41 -10.59 -17.70
CA ALA A 164 -11.13 -10.60 -18.40
C ALA A 164 -9.98 -10.11 -17.49
N LEU A 165 -10.24 -9.11 -16.65
CA LEU A 165 -9.26 -8.62 -15.67
C LEU A 165 -8.99 -9.70 -14.61
N ASP A 166 -10.02 -10.36 -14.10
CA ASP A 166 -9.91 -11.41 -13.09
C ASP A 166 -9.11 -12.59 -13.63
N GLY A 167 -9.43 -13.05 -14.84
CA GLY A 167 -8.68 -14.12 -15.52
C GLY A 167 -7.21 -13.77 -15.69
N LEU A 168 -6.88 -12.54 -16.12
CA LEU A 168 -5.50 -12.09 -16.28
C LEU A 168 -4.75 -12.02 -14.94
N LEU A 169 -5.38 -11.48 -13.90
CA LEU A 169 -4.77 -11.37 -12.58
C LEU A 169 -4.49 -12.75 -11.97
N MET A 170 -5.44 -13.67 -12.11
CA MET A 170 -5.32 -15.06 -11.65
C MET A 170 -4.24 -15.81 -12.42
N GLU A 171 -4.21 -15.69 -13.76
CA GLU A 171 -3.17 -16.28 -14.62
C GLU A 171 -1.77 -15.83 -14.17
N GLU A 172 -1.57 -14.53 -13.93
CA GLU A 172 -0.28 -14.00 -13.49
C GLU A 172 0.08 -14.40 -12.05
N ALA A 173 -0.92 -14.61 -11.18
CA ALA A 173 -0.71 -15.11 -9.83
C ALA A 173 -0.26 -16.57 -9.85
N THR A 174 -0.97 -17.44 -10.58
CA THR A 174 -0.59 -18.85 -10.79
C THR A 174 0.81 -18.95 -11.41
N ARG A 175 1.10 -18.17 -12.45
CA ARG A 175 2.44 -18.11 -13.06
C ARG A 175 3.53 -17.77 -12.04
N ALA A 176 3.27 -16.85 -11.12
CA ALA A 176 4.24 -16.47 -10.10
C ALA A 176 4.47 -17.59 -9.07
N VAL A 177 3.40 -18.29 -8.67
CA VAL A 177 3.46 -19.43 -7.76
C VAL A 177 4.21 -20.61 -8.38
N ASP A 178 3.88 -20.99 -9.62
CA ASP A 178 4.50 -22.14 -10.31
C ASP A 178 6.02 -21.96 -10.51
N LEU A 179 6.44 -20.73 -10.83
CA LEU A 179 7.86 -20.40 -10.98
C LEU A 179 8.64 -20.58 -9.68
N ALA A 180 8.00 -20.40 -8.52
CA ALA A 180 8.64 -20.59 -7.23
C ALA A 180 8.66 -22.06 -6.79
N SER A 181 7.69 -22.87 -7.22
CA SER A 181 7.65 -24.32 -6.93
C SER A 181 8.62 -25.15 -7.79
N THR A 182 9.25 -24.56 -8.80
CA THR A 182 10.20 -25.24 -9.71
C THR A 182 11.66 -25.09 -9.26
N VAL A 183 11.92 -24.32 -8.19
CA VAL A 183 13.25 -24.01 -7.64
C VAL A 183 13.43 -24.73 -6.31
#